data_AF-A0A7C6X0M6-F1
#
_entry.id   AF-A0A7C6X0M6-F1
#
_cell.length_a   1.000
_cell.length_b   1.000
_cell.length_c   1.000
_cell.angle_alpha   90.00
_cell.angle_beta   90.00
_cell.angle_gamma   90.00
#
_symmetry.space_group_name_H-M   'P 1'
#
loop_
_entity.id
_entity.type
_entity.pdbx_description
1 polymer ?
#
loop_
_entity_poly.entity_id
_entity_poly.type
_entity_poly.pdbx_seq_one_letter_code
_entity_poly.pdbx_strand_id
1 'polypeptide(L)'
;MKVIYSDELAPRRRRAWAIIIGPGDELERFTGTSVPGKVAVVGCDYKKNGVWSHSTYRLEVAPGVRFLSGHFGFETGTFLEGLRTATRQPTDRWHEVANALGVSLPVAQDFLRGWLLKEAQRLDQVEADLASLDDASPTGAATVSITYGAPSRAARERGFWEWPVRVLDPDGQEVGRVSPEGEASGEVRVLKRETISGRGGGYVSLTLAVPEGCRAEHGPVPGEKTQAEQEAEERLLRTASKWLQTYGKKAVRVATKDYPYGRARILAHAESQGCPIPSEYSYRASDLWRFLDEVKSLARKLVWHH
;
A
#
# COMPACT_ATOMS: atom_id res chain seq x y z
N MET A 1 -21.97 38.00 0.77
CA MET A 1 -22.51 36.67 0.42
C MET A 1 -23.09 36.02 1.67
N LYS A 2 -24.24 35.33 1.59
CA LYS A 2 -24.81 34.60 2.74
C LYS A 2 -24.35 33.15 2.73
N VAL A 3 -23.83 32.67 3.86
CA VAL A 3 -23.33 31.30 4.04
C VAL A 3 -24.00 30.70 5.27
N ILE A 4 -24.34 29.41 5.20
CA ILE A 4 -24.79 28.64 6.36
C ILE A 4 -23.68 27.64 6.67
N TYR A 5 -23.19 27.66 7.90
CA TYR A 5 -22.15 26.74 8.38
C TYR A 5 -22.63 26.02 9.63
N SER A 6 -22.42 24.71 9.71
CA SER A 6 -22.69 23.91 10.90
C SER A 6 -21.38 23.33 11.42
N ASP A 7 -21.12 23.45 12.72
CA ASP A 7 -19.97 22.81 13.37
C ASP A 7 -20.26 21.34 13.79
N GLU A 8 -21.35 20.76 13.27
CA GLU A 8 -21.75 19.39 13.53
C GLU A 8 -20.66 18.38 13.16
N LEU A 9 -20.43 17.42 14.05
CA LEU A 9 -19.52 16.31 13.78
C LEU A 9 -20.06 15.44 12.65
N ALA A 10 -19.16 15.03 11.76
CA ALA A 10 -19.45 14.00 10.77
C ALA A 10 -19.29 12.57 11.38
N PRO A 11 -19.79 11.51 10.71
CA PRO A 11 -19.60 10.13 11.14
C PRO A 11 -18.16 9.81 11.55
N ARG A 12 -17.96 8.87 12.48
CA ARG A 12 -16.66 8.61 13.16
C ARG A 12 -16.12 9.82 13.95
N ARG A 13 -17.00 10.74 14.38
CA ARG A 13 -16.66 11.94 15.16
C ARG A 13 -15.66 12.87 14.46
N ARG A 14 -15.73 12.96 13.13
CA ARG A 14 -14.85 13.86 12.37
C ARG A 14 -15.26 15.30 12.64
N ARG A 15 -14.30 16.10 13.08
CA ARG A 15 -14.52 17.50 13.45
C ARG A 15 -14.86 18.32 12.21
N ALA A 16 -15.80 19.24 12.34
CA ALA A 16 -15.99 20.29 11.35
C ALA A 16 -14.85 21.31 11.44
N TRP A 17 -14.55 21.95 10.32
CA TRP A 17 -13.63 23.07 10.22
C TRP A 17 -14.18 24.11 9.25
N ALA A 18 -13.80 25.36 9.49
CA ALA A 18 -14.12 26.49 8.63
C ALA A 18 -12.94 27.46 8.60
N ILE A 19 -12.63 27.93 7.40
CA ILE A 19 -11.50 28.80 7.08
C ILE A 19 -12.04 30.02 6.35
N ILE A 20 -11.61 31.19 6.80
CA ILE A 20 -11.87 32.49 6.20
C ILE A 20 -10.62 32.86 5.41
N ILE A 21 -10.82 33.21 4.15
CA ILE A 21 -9.75 33.60 3.23
C ILE A 21 -10.00 35.04 2.85
N GLY A 22 -9.23 35.95 3.43
CA GLY A 22 -9.33 37.39 3.22
C GLY A 22 -8.73 37.83 1.88
N PRO A 23 -8.98 39.09 1.46
CA PRO A 23 -8.29 39.69 0.33
C PRO A 23 -6.79 39.81 0.65
N GLY A 24 -5.92 39.42 -0.30
CA GLY A 24 -4.47 39.55 -0.14
C GLY A 24 -3.78 38.42 0.63
N ASP A 25 -4.20 37.16 0.42
CA ASP A 25 -3.59 35.97 1.04
C ASP A 25 -3.65 35.94 2.58
N GLU A 26 -4.79 36.29 3.16
CA GLU A 26 -4.99 36.16 4.60
C GLU A 26 -5.78 34.90 4.94
N LEU A 27 -5.26 34.04 5.81
CA LEU A 27 -5.96 32.84 6.30
C LEU A 27 -6.26 32.94 7.79
N GLU A 28 -7.52 32.71 8.15
CA GLU A 28 -7.95 32.62 9.54
C GLU A 28 -8.96 31.49 9.75
N ARG A 29 -8.90 30.85 10.92
CA ARG A 29 -9.89 29.82 11.29
C ARG A 29 -11.13 30.49 11.84
N PHE A 30 -12.30 30.12 11.33
CA PHE A 30 -13.56 30.55 11.93
C PHE A 30 -13.83 29.75 13.20
N THR A 31 -14.09 30.45 14.31
CA THR A 31 -14.32 29.86 15.64
C THR A 31 -15.74 30.07 16.17
N GLY A 32 -16.69 30.45 15.31
CA GLY A 32 -18.07 30.71 15.71
C GLY A 32 -18.37 32.16 16.10
N THR A 33 -17.37 33.06 15.98
CA THR A 33 -17.49 34.48 16.30
C THR A 33 -17.24 35.34 15.08
N SER A 34 -17.90 36.50 14.99
CA SER A 34 -17.68 37.47 13.91
C SER A 34 -16.21 37.90 13.87
N VAL A 35 -15.67 38.00 12.66
CA VAL A 35 -14.32 38.51 12.37
C VAL A 35 -14.46 39.87 11.69
N PRO A 36 -14.05 40.98 12.35
CA PRO A 36 -14.18 42.32 11.81
C PRO A 36 -13.64 42.44 10.38
N GLY A 37 -14.40 43.07 9.49
CA GLY A 37 -14.03 43.26 8.09
C GLY A 37 -14.12 42.02 7.20
N LYS A 38 -14.37 40.82 7.75
CA LYS A 38 -14.36 39.56 6.98
C LYS A 38 -15.68 38.81 7.02
N VAL A 39 -16.16 38.44 8.21
CA VAL A 39 -17.35 37.61 8.39
C VAL A 39 -18.16 38.11 9.59
N ALA A 40 -19.45 38.37 9.37
CA ALA A 40 -20.40 38.68 10.43
C ALA A 40 -21.32 37.49 10.70
N VAL A 41 -21.45 37.08 11.96
CA VAL A 41 -22.46 36.11 12.40
C VAL A 41 -23.78 36.86 12.58
N VAL A 42 -24.75 36.60 11.70
CA VAL A 42 -26.08 37.23 11.74
C VAL A 42 -27.12 36.39 12.49
N GLY A 43 -26.80 35.12 12.78
CA GLY A 43 -27.63 34.26 13.59
C GLY A 43 -26.88 32.97 13.98
N CYS A 44 -27.27 32.40 15.10
CA CYS A 44 -26.74 31.15 15.62
C CYS A 44 -27.88 30.34 16.24
N ASP A 45 -28.10 29.12 15.74
CA ASP A 45 -29.03 28.16 16.32
C ASP A 45 -28.25 27.02 16.96
N TYR A 46 -28.46 26.79 18.25
CA TYR A 46 -27.82 25.67 18.96
C TYR A 46 -28.76 24.48 19.09
N LYS A 47 -28.27 23.29 18.76
CA LYS A 47 -28.96 22.02 18.94
C LYS A 47 -28.20 21.14 19.93
N LYS A 48 -28.84 20.84 21.06
CA LYS A 48 -28.30 19.92 22.07
C LYS A 48 -28.57 18.46 21.66
N ASN A 49 -27.51 17.67 21.48
CA ASN A 49 -27.59 16.26 21.10
C ASN A 49 -26.40 15.42 21.65
N GLY A 50 -26.03 15.64 22.92
CA GLY A 50 -24.88 14.97 23.54
C GLY A 50 -23.57 15.27 22.82
N VAL A 51 -22.82 14.23 22.43
CA VAL A 51 -21.57 14.36 21.65
C VAL A 51 -21.81 14.98 20.26
N TRP A 52 -23.04 14.91 19.75
CA TRP A 52 -23.45 15.47 18.46
C TRP A 52 -24.10 16.86 18.58
N SER A 53 -24.00 17.49 19.75
CA SER A 53 -24.47 18.87 19.90
C SER A 53 -23.69 19.79 18.98
N HIS A 54 -24.37 20.74 18.34
CA HIS A 54 -23.77 21.61 17.35
C HIS A 54 -24.51 22.95 17.25
N SER A 55 -23.85 23.91 16.63
CA SER A 55 -24.35 25.24 16.31
C SER A 55 -24.40 25.42 14.80
N THR A 56 -25.54 25.89 14.31
CA THR A 56 -25.69 26.34 12.92
C THR A 56 -25.58 27.85 12.88
N TYR A 57 -24.55 28.34 12.19
CA TYR A 57 -24.25 29.75 12.01
C TYR A 57 -24.77 30.23 10.67
N ARG A 58 -25.48 31.35 10.69
CA ARG A 58 -25.85 32.13 9.50
C ARG A 58 -24.84 33.27 9.40
N LEU A 59 -24.08 33.30 8.32
CA LEU A 59 -22.92 34.17 8.14
C LEU A 59 -23.16 35.12 6.97
N GLU A 60 -22.76 36.37 7.15
CA GLU A 60 -22.57 37.33 6.08
C GLU A 60 -21.07 37.54 5.84
N VAL A 61 -20.62 37.13 4.65
CA VAL A 61 -19.22 37.21 4.22
C VAL A 61 -19.03 38.49 3.41
N ALA A 62 -18.00 39.26 3.77
CA ALA A 62 -17.64 40.52 3.11
C ALA A 62 -17.24 40.31 1.64
N PRO A 63 -17.41 41.32 0.76
CA PRO A 63 -16.94 41.23 -0.63
C PRO A 63 -15.45 40.90 -0.71
N GLY A 64 -15.07 40.01 -1.64
CA GLY A 64 -13.68 39.58 -1.82
C GLY A 64 -13.17 38.54 -0.82
N VAL A 65 -13.94 38.23 0.23
CA VAL A 65 -13.60 37.17 1.20
C VAL A 65 -14.21 35.85 0.76
N ARG A 66 -13.42 34.77 0.80
CA ARG A 66 -13.91 33.41 0.57
C ARG A 66 -14.09 32.69 1.91
N PHE A 67 -15.14 31.89 2.01
CA PHE A 67 -15.40 31.05 3.16
C PHE A 67 -15.37 29.60 2.71
N LEU A 68 -14.44 28.82 3.25
CA LEU A 68 -14.27 27.40 2.96
C LEU A 68 -14.57 26.59 4.22
N SER A 69 -15.38 25.54 4.10
CA SER A 69 -15.70 24.68 5.23
C SER A 69 -15.78 23.22 4.82
N GLY A 70 -15.57 22.33 5.80
CA GLY A 70 -15.67 20.90 5.60
C GLY A 70 -15.48 20.14 6.91
N HIS A 71 -15.14 18.87 6.78
CA HIS A 71 -14.83 17.99 7.91
C HIS A 71 -13.45 17.40 7.74
N PHE A 72 -12.82 17.00 8.85
CA PHE A 72 -11.64 16.15 8.77
C PHE A 72 -12.00 14.85 8.02
N GLY A 73 -11.03 14.29 7.30
CA GLY A 73 -11.21 13.16 6.39
C GLY A 73 -11.91 11.96 7.03
N PHE A 74 -12.76 11.29 6.27
CA PHE A 74 -13.52 10.15 6.78
C PHE A 74 -12.61 8.97 7.12
N GLU A 75 -11.62 8.68 6.26
CA GLU A 75 -10.75 7.52 6.41
C GLU A 75 -9.62 7.79 7.40
N THR A 76 -8.81 8.81 7.12
CA THR A 76 -7.58 9.11 7.89
C THR A 76 -7.84 10.01 9.09
N GLY A 77 -8.95 10.76 9.10
CA GLY A 77 -9.20 11.75 10.13
C GLY A 77 -8.27 12.97 10.05
N THR A 78 -7.61 13.19 8.91
CA THR A 78 -6.70 14.32 8.67
C THR A 78 -7.41 15.49 8.01
N PHE A 79 -6.91 16.70 8.20
CA PHE A 79 -7.42 17.88 7.51
C PHE A 79 -7.08 17.85 6.03
N LEU A 80 -5.91 17.35 5.60
CA LEU A 80 -5.55 17.26 4.17
C LEU A 80 -6.54 16.43 3.33
N GLU A 81 -7.03 15.29 3.85
CA GLU A 81 -8.08 14.50 3.21
C GLU A 81 -9.42 15.27 3.18
N GLY A 82 -9.73 15.96 4.28
CA GLY A 82 -10.91 16.81 4.40
C GLY A 82 -10.91 17.96 3.39
N LEU A 83 -9.77 18.64 3.25
CA LEU A 83 -9.54 19.73 2.33
C LEU A 83 -9.70 19.26 0.89
N ARG A 84 -9.08 18.13 0.52
CA ARG A 84 -9.25 17.48 -0.79
C ARG A 84 -10.71 17.18 -1.09
N THR A 85 -11.46 16.69 -0.10
CA THR A 85 -12.89 16.40 -0.26
C THR A 85 -13.69 17.69 -0.50
N ALA A 86 -13.37 18.76 0.24
CA ALA A 86 -14.06 20.04 0.13
C ALA A 86 -13.74 20.80 -1.16
N THR A 87 -12.50 20.75 -1.64
CA THR A 87 -12.03 21.52 -2.81
C THR A 87 -11.99 20.69 -4.10
N ARG A 88 -12.00 19.36 -3.99
CA ARG A 88 -11.74 18.40 -5.08
C ARG A 88 -10.38 18.59 -5.76
N GLN A 89 -9.41 19.11 -5.01
CA GLN A 89 -8.04 19.34 -5.48
C GLN A 89 -7.05 18.44 -4.72
N PRO A 90 -5.90 18.09 -5.34
CA PRO A 90 -4.84 17.34 -4.64
C PRO A 90 -4.30 18.14 -3.45
N THR A 91 -3.76 17.43 -2.47
CA THR A 91 -3.30 17.99 -1.18
C THR A 91 -2.11 17.21 -0.59
N ASP A 92 -1.37 16.51 -1.44
CA ASP A 92 -0.25 15.65 -1.03
C ASP A 92 1.07 16.44 -0.90
N ARG A 93 1.18 17.62 -1.55
CA ARG A 93 2.34 18.52 -1.48
C ARG A 93 1.99 19.94 -1.04
N TRP A 94 3.00 20.70 -0.59
CA TRP A 94 2.80 22.06 -0.07
C TRP A 94 2.15 23.00 -1.10
N HIS A 95 2.59 22.96 -2.36
CA HIS A 95 2.04 23.81 -3.42
C HIS A 95 0.58 23.43 -3.78
N GLU A 96 0.22 22.15 -3.69
CA GLU A 96 -1.14 21.68 -3.92
C GLU A 96 -2.09 22.16 -2.82
N VAL A 97 -1.64 22.11 -1.56
CA VAL A 97 -2.38 22.66 -0.42
C VAL A 97 -2.58 24.17 -0.55
N ALA A 98 -1.54 24.90 -0.96
CA ALA A 98 -1.63 26.33 -1.23
C ALA A 98 -2.64 26.64 -2.34
N ASN A 99 -2.64 25.87 -3.43
CA ASN A 99 -3.61 25.98 -4.52
C ASN A 99 -5.05 25.64 -4.07
N ALA A 100 -5.22 24.60 -3.26
CA ALA A 100 -6.51 24.19 -2.72
C ALA A 100 -7.13 25.25 -1.81
N LEU A 101 -6.29 25.93 -1.00
CA LEU A 101 -6.70 27.09 -0.23
C LEU A 101 -6.82 28.35 -1.11
N GLY A 102 -6.12 28.40 -2.24
CA GLY A 102 -6.04 29.56 -3.13
C GLY A 102 -5.30 30.72 -2.48
N VAL A 103 -4.17 30.43 -1.84
CA VAL A 103 -3.26 31.42 -1.24
C VAL A 103 -1.82 31.10 -1.63
N SER A 104 -0.89 32.03 -1.40
CA SER A 104 0.53 31.75 -1.56
C SER A 104 1.06 30.67 -0.62
N LEU A 105 2.13 30.01 -1.05
CA LEU A 105 2.80 28.93 -0.34
C LEU A 105 3.21 29.31 1.10
N PRO A 106 3.86 30.47 1.35
CA PRO A 106 4.30 30.82 2.71
C PRO A 106 3.12 30.97 3.67
N VAL A 107 2.02 31.56 3.20
CA VAL A 107 0.80 31.75 4.00
C VAL A 107 0.17 30.41 4.36
N ALA A 108 0.08 29.47 3.41
CA ALA A 108 -0.41 28.12 3.69
C ALA A 108 0.46 27.40 4.73
N GLN A 109 1.79 27.54 4.62
CA GLN A 109 2.75 26.96 5.55
C GLN A 109 2.59 27.51 6.97
N ASP A 110 2.58 28.84 7.13
CA ASP A 110 2.47 29.49 8.42
C ASP A 110 1.14 29.15 9.11
N PHE A 111 0.04 29.15 8.35
CA PHE A 111 -1.28 28.77 8.86
C PHE A 111 -1.31 27.32 9.37
N LEU A 112 -0.82 26.36 8.57
CA LEU A 112 -0.82 24.95 8.95
C LEU A 112 0.15 24.66 10.10
N ARG A 113 1.30 25.32 10.18
CA ARG A 113 2.22 25.19 11.32
C ARG A 113 1.61 25.72 12.62
N GLY A 114 0.85 26.81 12.54
CA GLY A 114 0.14 27.39 13.69
C GLY A 114 -1.05 26.55 14.18
N TRP A 115 -1.71 25.80 13.30
CA TRP A 115 -2.93 25.06 13.63
C TRP A 115 -2.73 23.53 13.74
N LEU A 116 -2.04 22.92 12.77
CA LEU A 116 -1.91 21.47 12.59
C LEU A 116 -0.44 21.06 12.38
N LEU A 117 0.39 21.32 13.39
CA LEU A 117 1.84 21.13 13.35
C LEU A 117 2.28 19.76 12.79
N LYS A 118 1.61 18.67 13.17
CA LYS A 118 1.95 17.32 12.69
C LYS A 118 1.71 17.12 11.20
N GLU A 119 0.68 17.75 10.65
CA GLU A 119 0.41 17.68 9.21
C GLU A 119 1.41 18.54 8.43
N ALA A 120 1.77 19.71 8.96
CA ALA A 120 2.82 20.55 8.39
C ALA A 120 4.17 19.80 8.35
N GLN A 121 4.58 19.16 9.46
CA GLN A 121 5.80 18.35 9.52
C GLN A 121 5.80 17.21 8.49
N ARG A 122 4.64 16.60 8.25
CA ARG A 122 4.51 15.55 7.24
C ARG A 122 4.72 16.10 5.83
N LEU A 123 4.14 17.26 5.52
CA LEU A 123 4.35 17.92 4.22
C LEU A 123 5.81 18.38 4.05
N ASP A 124 6.43 18.88 5.12
CA ASP A 124 7.86 19.22 5.13
C ASP A 124 8.74 17.99 4.83
N GLN A 125 8.41 16.82 5.40
CA GLN A 125 9.12 15.57 5.09
C GLN A 125 8.94 15.16 3.63
N VAL A 126 7.74 15.29 3.07
CA VAL A 126 7.47 14.96 1.66
C VAL A 126 8.31 15.83 0.72
N GLU A 127 8.41 17.14 0.96
CA GLU A 127 9.27 18.00 0.14
C GLU A 127 10.76 17.68 0.34
N ALA A 128 11.20 17.36 1.55
CA ALA A 128 12.58 16.97 1.82
C ALA A 128 12.96 15.65 1.12
N ASP A 129 12.06 14.66 1.11
CA ASP A 129 12.27 13.39 0.43
C ASP A 129 12.36 13.57 -1.09
N LEU A 130 11.54 14.46 -1.66
CA LEU A 130 11.57 14.80 -3.08
C LEU A 130 12.85 15.55 -3.46
N ALA A 131 13.23 16.57 -2.69
CA ALA A 131 14.47 17.31 -2.92
C ALA A 131 15.71 16.40 -2.82
N SER A 132 15.73 15.48 -1.85
CA SER A 132 16.81 14.50 -1.72
C SER A 132 16.94 13.58 -2.93
N LEU A 133 15.86 13.32 -3.67
CA LEU A 133 15.90 12.50 -4.88
C LEU A 133 16.28 13.32 -6.11
N ASP A 134 15.82 14.58 -6.19
CA ASP A 134 16.26 15.52 -7.22
C ASP A 134 17.78 15.72 -7.21
N ASP A 135 18.39 15.88 -6.03
CA ASP A 135 19.84 16.04 -5.89
C ASP A 135 20.63 14.77 -6.27
N ALA A 136 20.00 13.59 -6.14
CA ALA A 136 20.62 12.29 -6.41
C ALA A 136 20.42 11.82 -7.86
N SER A 137 19.41 12.32 -8.58
CA SER A 137 19.04 11.85 -9.91
C SER A 137 19.33 12.89 -11.00
N PRO A 138 20.08 12.56 -12.08
CA PRO A 138 20.32 13.47 -13.20
C PRO A 138 19.05 13.81 -13.99
N THR A 139 17.97 13.06 -13.78
CA THR A 139 16.68 13.20 -14.48
C THR A 139 15.59 13.88 -13.64
N GLY A 140 15.84 14.22 -12.37
CA GLY A 140 14.82 14.77 -11.46
C GLY A 140 13.89 13.71 -10.86
N ALA A 141 12.98 14.13 -9.97
CA ALA A 141 12.08 13.30 -9.18
C ALA A 141 10.61 13.50 -9.56
N ALA A 142 9.88 12.39 -9.62
CA ALA A 142 8.45 12.33 -9.89
C ALA A 142 7.72 11.55 -8.79
N THR A 143 6.43 11.87 -8.62
CA THR A 143 5.55 11.14 -7.71
C THR A 143 4.75 10.08 -8.48
N VAL A 144 4.84 8.83 -8.06
CA VAL A 144 4.06 7.71 -8.63
C VAL A 144 3.18 7.10 -7.55
N SER A 145 1.90 6.87 -7.87
CA SER A 145 0.98 6.15 -7.00
C SER A 145 0.70 4.75 -7.53
N ILE A 146 0.75 3.76 -6.64
CA ILE A 146 0.36 2.38 -6.93
C ILE A 146 -0.59 1.86 -5.87
N THR A 147 -1.64 1.18 -6.30
CA THR A 147 -2.59 0.49 -5.42
C THR A 147 -2.67 -0.98 -5.82
N TYR A 148 -2.51 -1.87 -4.86
CA TYR A 148 -2.62 -3.31 -5.06
C TYR A 148 -3.40 -3.97 -3.92
N GLY A 149 -4.13 -5.04 -4.23
CA GLY A 149 -4.96 -5.72 -3.25
C GLY A 149 -6.02 -6.62 -3.86
N ALA A 150 -6.92 -7.11 -3.01
CA ALA A 150 -7.95 -8.10 -3.34
C ALA A 150 -7.46 -9.31 -4.18
N PRO A 151 -6.36 -9.97 -3.78
CA PRO A 151 -5.85 -11.13 -4.52
C PRO A 151 -6.81 -12.32 -4.47
N SER A 152 -6.81 -13.12 -5.53
CA SER A 152 -7.47 -14.43 -5.53
C SER A 152 -6.87 -15.35 -4.45
N ARG A 153 -7.60 -16.39 -4.04
CA ARG A 153 -7.08 -17.40 -3.10
C ARG A 153 -5.76 -18.01 -3.60
N ALA A 154 -5.69 -18.35 -4.88
CA ALA A 154 -4.49 -18.93 -5.47
C ALA A 154 -3.30 -17.94 -5.49
N ALA A 155 -3.54 -16.64 -5.68
CA ALA A 155 -2.48 -15.64 -5.61
C ALA A 155 -1.95 -15.48 -4.17
N ARG A 156 -2.83 -15.52 -3.17
CA ARG A 156 -2.42 -15.50 -1.75
C ARG A 156 -1.57 -16.70 -1.36
N GLU A 157 -1.95 -17.90 -1.81
CA GLU A 157 -1.19 -19.13 -1.58
C GLU A 157 0.18 -19.12 -2.26
N ARG A 158 0.37 -18.27 -3.29
CA ARG A 158 1.65 -18.04 -3.96
C ARG A 158 2.44 -16.83 -3.41
N GLY A 159 2.09 -16.35 -2.21
CA GLY A 159 2.82 -15.26 -1.57
C GLY A 159 2.56 -13.88 -2.18
N PHE A 160 1.37 -13.60 -2.73
CA PHE A 160 1.02 -12.28 -3.26
C PHE A 160 1.38 -11.12 -2.30
N TRP A 161 1.20 -11.33 -1.00
CA TRP A 161 1.50 -10.31 0.02
C TRP A 161 2.98 -10.24 0.40
N GLU A 162 3.81 -11.15 -0.12
CA GLU A 162 5.26 -11.19 0.08
C GLU A 162 6.01 -10.51 -1.07
N TRP A 163 5.29 -10.14 -2.14
CA TRP A 163 5.90 -9.48 -3.30
C TRP A 163 6.18 -8.00 -3.00
N PRO A 164 7.36 -7.50 -3.39
CA PRO A 164 7.66 -6.08 -3.26
C PRO A 164 6.92 -5.27 -4.33
N VAL A 165 6.90 -3.95 -4.12
CA VAL A 165 6.68 -3.00 -5.21
C VAL A 165 8.04 -2.65 -5.80
N ARG A 166 8.24 -2.97 -7.07
CA ARG A 166 9.47 -2.69 -7.83
C ARG A 166 9.30 -1.38 -8.57
N VAL A 167 10.36 -0.58 -8.63
CA VAL A 167 10.41 0.63 -9.44
C VAL A 167 11.37 0.39 -10.59
N LEU A 168 10.84 0.51 -11.80
CA LEU A 168 11.55 0.22 -13.04
C LEU A 168 11.76 1.51 -13.83
N ASP A 169 12.95 1.66 -14.39
CA ASP A 169 13.27 2.72 -15.34
C ASP A 169 12.60 2.47 -16.71
N PRO A 170 12.72 3.40 -17.69
CA PRO A 170 12.19 3.21 -19.03
C PRO A 170 12.73 1.98 -19.77
N ASP A 171 13.96 1.56 -19.47
CA ASP A 171 14.62 0.38 -20.06
C ASP A 171 14.20 -0.93 -19.37
N GLY A 172 13.43 -0.86 -18.29
CA GLY A 172 12.94 -1.99 -17.51
C GLY A 172 13.92 -2.51 -16.46
N GLN A 173 15.00 -1.79 -16.17
CA GLN A 173 15.90 -2.10 -15.07
C GLN A 173 15.33 -1.62 -13.75
N GLU A 174 15.59 -2.37 -12.68
CA GLU A 174 15.10 -2.04 -11.35
C GLU A 174 16.05 -1.04 -10.67
N VAL A 175 15.53 0.16 -10.41
CA VAL A 175 16.26 1.27 -9.75
C VAL A 175 15.99 1.34 -8.24
N GLY A 176 14.94 0.66 -7.79
CA GLY A 176 14.64 0.51 -6.37
C GLY A 176 13.37 -0.30 -6.13
N ARG A 177 13.06 -0.51 -4.85
CA ARG A 177 11.87 -1.28 -4.45
C ARG A 177 11.37 -0.86 -3.07
N VAL A 178 10.12 -1.26 -2.79
CA VAL A 178 9.50 -1.16 -1.48
C VAL A 178 9.12 -2.56 -1.03
N SER A 179 9.60 -2.99 0.13
CA SER A 179 9.28 -4.28 0.72
C SER A 179 7.78 -4.39 1.04
N PRO A 180 7.25 -5.61 1.23
CA PRO A 180 5.89 -5.80 1.76
C PRO A 180 5.62 -5.06 3.07
N GLU A 181 6.64 -4.92 3.91
CA GLU A 181 6.62 -4.21 5.18
C GLU A 181 6.68 -2.69 5.00
N GLY A 182 6.86 -2.20 3.78
CA GLY A 182 6.85 -0.78 3.41
C GLY A 182 8.22 -0.11 3.48
N GLU A 183 9.31 -0.88 3.56
CA GLU A 183 10.66 -0.35 3.61
C GLU A 183 11.18 -0.09 2.20
N ALA A 184 11.58 1.15 1.91
CA ALA A 184 12.12 1.53 0.61
C ALA A 184 13.62 1.28 0.53
N SER A 185 14.10 0.81 -0.63
CA SER A 185 15.51 0.67 -0.96
C SER A 185 15.81 1.15 -2.38
N GLY A 186 17.06 1.57 -2.63
CA GLY A 186 17.48 2.18 -3.89
C GLY A 186 17.05 3.65 -4.02
N GLU A 187 16.79 4.07 -5.26
CA GLU A 187 16.39 5.44 -5.62
C GLU A 187 14.89 5.69 -5.41
N VAL A 188 14.31 5.14 -4.34
CA VAL A 188 12.88 5.23 -4.06
C VAL A 188 12.66 5.71 -2.63
N ARG A 189 11.66 6.56 -2.42
CA ARG A 189 11.16 6.95 -1.09
C ARG A 189 9.65 6.76 -1.00
N VAL A 190 9.16 6.29 0.14
CA VAL A 190 7.73 6.14 0.40
C VAL A 190 7.22 7.44 1.03
N LEU A 191 6.47 8.23 0.25
CA LEU A 191 5.87 9.48 0.71
C LEU A 191 4.58 9.23 1.51
N LYS A 192 3.82 8.21 1.11
CA LYS A 192 2.55 7.85 1.74
C LYS A 192 2.30 6.36 1.61
N ARG A 193 1.79 5.77 2.68
CA ARG A 193 1.25 4.40 2.70
C ARG A 193 -0.11 4.39 3.39
N GLU A 194 -1.08 3.79 2.73
CA GLU A 194 -2.43 3.58 3.24
C GLU A 194 -2.80 2.10 3.11
N THR A 195 -3.36 1.54 4.17
CA THR A 195 -3.84 0.15 4.21
C THR A 195 -5.33 0.15 4.57
N ILE A 196 -6.14 -0.47 3.72
CA ILE A 196 -7.58 -0.62 3.92
C ILE A 196 -7.88 -2.10 4.10
N SER A 197 -8.39 -2.48 5.27
CA SER A 197 -8.78 -3.85 5.57
C SER A 197 -9.91 -4.34 4.66
N GLY A 198 -9.83 -5.59 4.19
CA GLY A 198 -10.84 -6.17 3.31
C GLY A 198 -10.72 -7.69 3.17
N ARG A 199 -11.66 -8.31 2.45
CA ARG A 199 -11.63 -9.77 2.19
C ARG A 199 -10.34 -10.12 1.42
N GLY A 200 -9.55 -11.04 1.97
CA GLY A 200 -8.30 -11.50 1.35
C GLY A 200 -7.05 -10.68 1.72
N GLY A 201 -7.12 -9.79 2.70
CA GLY A 201 -5.98 -8.99 3.18
C GLY A 201 -6.14 -7.48 2.94
N GLY A 202 -7.12 -7.09 2.10
CA GLY A 202 -7.45 -5.69 1.86
C GLY A 202 -6.74 -5.09 0.65
N TYR A 203 -6.43 -3.79 0.74
CA TYR A 203 -5.71 -3.01 -0.26
C TYR A 203 -4.59 -2.21 0.40
N VAL A 204 -3.48 -2.09 -0.32
CA VAL A 204 -2.36 -1.21 0.01
C VAL A 204 -2.27 -0.16 -1.09
N SER A 205 -2.21 1.10 -0.71
CA SER A 205 -1.92 2.22 -1.62
C SER A 205 -0.63 2.89 -1.17
N LEU A 206 0.31 3.02 -2.10
CA LEU A 206 1.57 3.71 -1.91
C LEU A 206 1.65 4.93 -2.82
N THR A 207 2.16 6.02 -2.28
CA THR A 207 2.67 7.14 -3.05
C THR A 207 4.17 7.18 -2.87
N LEU A 208 4.89 7.06 -3.96
CA LEU A 208 6.34 6.94 -4.01
C LEU A 208 6.93 8.17 -4.69
N ALA A 209 8.08 8.61 -4.20
CA ALA A 209 8.97 9.46 -4.96
C ALA A 209 10.01 8.58 -5.66
N VAL A 210 10.14 8.76 -6.97
CA VAL A 210 10.98 7.95 -7.87
C VAL A 210 11.67 8.86 -8.90
N PRO A 211 12.74 8.42 -9.58
CA PRO A 211 13.33 9.18 -10.67
C PRO A 211 12.31 9.41 -11.80
N GLU A 212 12.41 10.54 -12.49
CA GLU A 212 11.49 10.88 -13.58
C GLU A 212 11.49 9.79 -14.67
N GLY A 213 10.29 9.46 -15.18
CA GLY A 213 10.10 8.40 -16.19
C GLY A 213 10.01 6.97 -15.64
N CYS A 214 10.27 6.75 -14.35
CA CYS A 214 10.13 5.43 -13.74
C CYS A 214 8.65 5.05 -13.51
N ARG A 215 8.39 3.73 -13.45
CA ARG A 215 7.07 3.16 -13.10
C ARG A 215 7.15 2.20 -11.93
N ALA A 216 6.09 2.11 -11.15
CA ALA A 216 5.98 1.18 -10.03
C ALA A 216 5.10 -0.03 -10.40
N GLU A 217 5.56 -1.24 -10.05
CA GLU A 217 4.86 -2.50 -10.31
C GLU A 217 4.89 -3.39 -9.06
N HIS A 218 3.74 -3.92 -8.65
CA HIS A 218 3.63 -4.93 -7.60
C HIS A 218 3.61 -6.33 -8.22
N GLY A 219 4.58 -7.18 -7.87
CA GLY A 219 4.64 -8.51 -8.47
C GLY A 219 5.86 -9.33 -8.09
N PRO A 220 5.90 -10.60 -8.52
CA PRO A 220 7.02 -11.48 -8.26
C PRO A 220 8.29 -10.92 -8.91
N VAL A 221 9.41 -11.06 -8.20
CA VAL A 221 10.72 -10.70 -8.74
C VAL A 221 11.28 -11.92 -9.46
N PRO A 222 11.69 -11.81 -10.74
CA PRO A 222 12.34 -12.92 -11.44
C PRO A 222 13.54 -13.46 -10.66
N GLY A 223 13.50 -14.74 -10.30
CA GLY A 223 14.58 -15.42 -9.58
C GLY A 223 14.49 -15.39 -8.05
N GLU A 224 13.64 -14.55 -7.46
CA GLU A 224 13.37 -14.60 -6.02
C GLU A 224 12.21 -15.56 -5.73
N LYS A 225 12.34 -16.34 -4.65
CA LYS A 225 11.30 -17.27 -4.20
C LYS A 225 10.58 -16.69 -3.01
N THR A 226 9.25 -16.77 -3.03
CA THR A 226 8.42 -16.50 -1.87
C THR A 226 8.71 -17.49 -0.75
N GLN A 227 8.41 -17.13 0.50
CA GLN A 227 8.50 -18.03 1.65
C GLN A 227 7.65 -19.28 1.41
N ALA A 228 6.45 -19.12 0.85
CA ALA A 228 5.59 -20.24 0.47
C ALA A 228 6.26 -21.22 -0.52
N GLU A 229 7.02 -20.71 -1.50
CA GLU A 229 7.78 -21.55 -2.43
C GLU A 229 8.97 -22.24 -1.76
N GLN A 230 9.71 -21.53 -0.91
CA GLN A 230 10.82 -22.09 -0.14
C GLN A 230 10.34 -23.21 0.78
N GLU A 231 9.28 -22.98 1.56
CA GLU A 231 8.70 -24.00 2.44
C GLU A 231 8.17 -25.22 1.67
N ALA A 232 7.61 -25.01 0.48
CA ALA A 232 7.16 -26.09 -0.38
C ALA A 232 8.33 -26.95 -0.90
N GLU A 233 9.44 -26.31 -1.27
CA GLU A 233 10.67 -26.99 -1.69
C GLU A 233 11.34 -27.74 -0.53
N GLU A 234 11.47 -27.12 0.64
CA GLU A 234 12.02 -27.77 1.83
C GLU A 234 11.17 -28.96 2.26
N ARG A 235 9.84 -28.82 2.20
CA ARG A 235 8.91 -29.92 2.48
C ARG A 235 9.10 -31.06 1.48
N LEU A 236 9.20 -30.74 0.19
CA LEU A 236 9.47 -31.70 -0.86
C LEU A 236 10.78 -32.45 -0.62
N LEU A 237 11.86 -31.72 -0.40
CA LEU A 237 13.19 -32.26 -0.13
C LEU A 237 13.16 -33.19 1.09
N ARG A 238 12.53 -32.75 2.18
CA ARG A 238 12.40 -33.52 3.41
C ARG A 238 11.59 -34.79 3.20
N THR A 239 10.44 -34.72 2.51
CA THR A 239 9.62 -35.91 2.24
C THR A 239 10.35 -36.87 1.31
N ALA A 240 10.99 -36.37 0.24
CA ALA A 240 11.78 -37.17 -0.70
C ALA A 240 12.94 -37.87 -0.01
N SER A 241 13.70 -37.15 0.83
CA SER A 241 14.80 -37.70 1.62
C SER A 241 14.34 -38.79 2.59
N LYS A 242 13.26 -38.53 3.36
CA LYS A 242 12.69 -39.52 4.28
C LYS A 242 12.18 -40.77 3.55
N TRP A 243 11.54 -40.59 2.39
CA TRP A 243 11.06 -41.68 1.55
C TRP A 243 12.22 -42.53 1.03
N LEU A 244 13.28 -41.89 0.54
CA LEU A 244 14.49 -42.56 0.09
C LEU A 244 15.19 -43.32 1.22
N GLN A 245 15.29 -42.75 2.42
CA GLN A 245 15.83 -43.43 3.61
C GLN A 245 15.00 -44.65 4.02
N THR A 246 13.67 -44.54 3.96
CA THR A 246 12.76 -45.60 4.39
C THR A 246 12.79 -46.81 3.45
N TYR A 247 12.84 -46.57 2.12
CA TYR A 247 12.69 -47.64 1.13
C TYR A 247 13.97 -47.97 0.35
N GLY A 248 15.03 -47.18 0.50
CA GLY A 248 16.37 -47.43 -0.03
C GLY A 248 16.40 -47.74 -1.53
N LYS A 249 16.97 -48.90 -1.89
CA LYS A 249 17.10 -49.35 -3.29
C LYS A 249 15.76 -49.46 -4.04
N LYS A 250 14.65 -49.73 -3.33
CA LYS A 250 13.31 -49.79 -3.92
C LYS A 250 12.85 -48.40 -4.39
N ALA A 251 13.05 -47.38 -3.56
CA ALA A 251 12.77 -46.00 -3.90
C ALA A 251 13.58 -45.53 -5.11
N VAL A 252 14.87 -45.84 -5.16
CA VAL A 252 15.73 -45.52 -6.31
C VAL A 252 15.23 -46.19 -7.60
N ARG A 253 14.85 -47.47 -7.53
CA ARG A 253 14.31 -48.21 -8.67
C ARG A 253 13.00 -47.61 -9.16
N VAL A 254 12.12 -47.19 -8.25
CA VAL A 254 10.84 -46.55 -8.60
C VAL A 254 11.09 -45.16 -9.20
N ALA A 255 12.03 -44.36 -8.69
CA ALA A 255 12.29 -43.01 -9.18
C ALA A 255 13.09 -42.94 -10.49
N THR A 256 13.93 -43.94 -10.78
CA THR A 256 14.78 -43.94 -11.98
C THR A 256 14.23 -44.75 -13.14
N LYS A 257 13.17 -45.54 -12.91
CA LYS A 257 12.51 -46.30 -13.96
C LYS A 257 11.89 -45.36 -14.99
N ASP A 258 12.11 -45.67 -16.25
CA ASP A 258 11.43 -45.00 -17.34
C ASP A 258 9.96 -45.47 -17.40
N TYR A 259 9.04 -44.51 -17.31
CA TYR A 259 7.61 -44.79 -17.35
C TYR A 259 7.03 -44.26 -18.66
N PRO A 260 6.83 -45.13 -19.66
CA PRO A 260 6.22 -44.73 -20.93
C PRO A 260 4.73 -44.34 -20.80
N TYR A 261 4.14 -44.39 -19.59
CA TYR A 261 2.69 -44.21 -19.36
C TYR A 261 2.38 -43.47 -18.06
N GLY A 262 1.17 -42.88 -17.99
CA GLY A 262 0.76 -41.88 -16.99
C GLY A 262 0.62 -42.31 -15.52
N ARG A 263 0.43 -41.29 -14.67
CA ARG A 263 0.36 -41.28 -13.19
C ARG A 263 -0.09 -42.59 -12.52
N ALA A 264 -1.23 -43.14 -12.91
CA ALA A 264 -1.82 -44.32 -12.26
C ALA A 264 -0.90 -45.56 -12.31
N ARG A 265 -0.16 -45.76 -13.40
CA ARG A 265 0.78 -46.89 -13.52
C ARG A 265 2.03 -46.71 -12.67
N ILE A 266 2.48 -45.47 -12.50
CA ILE A 266 3.60 -45.15 -11.61
C ILE A 266 3.22 -45.48 -10.16
N LEU A 267 2.03 -45.05 -9.73
CA LEU A 267 1.50 -45.33 -8.39
C LEU A 267 1.34 -46.83 -8.15
N ALA A 268 0.68 -47.55 -9.06
CA ALA A 268 0.50 -49.00 -8.95
C ALA A 268 1.85 -49.75 -8.92
N HIS A 269 2.84 -49.28 -9.69
CA HIS A 269 4.17 -49.88 -9.64
C HIS A 269 4.84 -49.64 -8.29
N ALA A 270 4.82 -48.41 -7.78
CA ALA A 270 5.37 -48.04 -6.49
C ALA A 270 4.75 -48.89 -5.36
N GLU A 271 3.42 -49.05 -5.37
CA GLU A 271 2.68 -49.94 -4.46
C GLU A 271 3.12 -51.40 -4.60
N SER A 272 3.23 -51.92 -5.82
CA SER A 272 3.68 -53.32 -6.06
C SER A 272 5.09 -53.60 -5.55
N GLN A 273 5.95 -52.59 -5.44
CA GLN A 273 7.30 -52.72 -4.90
C GLN A 273 7.32 -52.60 -3.36
N GLY A 274 6.17 -52.36 -2.71
CA GLY A 274 6.07 -52.06 -1.29
C GLY A 274 6.69 -50.71 -0.94
N CYS A 275 6.61 -49.74 -1.87
CA CYS A 275 7.23 -48.42 -1.77
C CYS A 275 6.20 -47.35 -2.20
N PRO A 276 5.08 -47.20 -1.46
CA PRO A 276 4.00 -46.30 -1.87
C PRO A 276 4.47 -44.85 -1.88
N ILE A 277 4.02 -44.09 -2.90
CA ILE A 277 4.31 -42.66 -3.02
C ILE A 277 3.45 -41.89 -2.01
N PRO A 278 4.00 -40.88 -1.30
CA PRO A 278 3.23 -40.08 -0.36
C PRO A 278 1.98 -39.48 -1.02
N SER A 279 0.85 -39.53 -0.31
CA SER A 279 -0.46 -39.11 -0.83
C SER A 279 -0.47 -37.67 -1.34
N GLU A 280 0.29 -36.79 -0.69
CA GLU A 280 0.49 -35.38 -1.07
C GLU A 280 1.08 -35.17 -2.47
N TYR A 281 1.90 -36.10 -2.97
CA TYR A 281 2.46 -36.06 -4.33
C TYR A 281 1.77 -37.02 -5.29
N SER A 282 0.84 -37.84 -4.79
CA SER A 282 0.16 -38.84 -5.61
C SER A 282 -0.93 -38.25 -6.50
N TYR A 283 -1.53 -37.10 -6.14
CA TYR A 283 -2.78 -36.62 -6.72
C TYR A 283 -2.62 -35.95 -8.10
N ARG A 284 -1.70 -34.99 -8.25
CA ARG A 284 -1.42 -34.31 -9.52
C ARG A 284 -0.21 -34.92 -10.20
N ALA A 285 -0.26 -35.04 -11.52
CA ALA A 285 0.87 -35.56 -12.29
C ALA A 285 2.13 -34.68 -12.16
N SER A 286 1.97 -33.35 -12.12
CA SER A 286 3.07 -32.39 -11.92
C SER A 286 3.81 -32.64 -10.60
N ASP A 287 3.05 -32.85 -9.53
CA ASP A 287 3.58 -32.97 -8.17
C ASP A 287 4.28 -34.33 -8.00
N LEU A 288 3.72 -35.37 -8.64
CA LEU A 288 4.33 -36.70 -8.72
C LEU A 288 5.69 -36.65 -9.43
N TRP A 289 5.76 -36.01 -10.60
CA TRP A 289 7.01 -35.92 -11.36
C TRP A 289 8.05 -35.10 -10.61
N ARG A 290 7.66 -33.94 -10.06
CA ARG A 290 8.54 -33.12 -9.23
C ARG A 290 9.11 -33.91 -8.04
N PHE A 291 8.29 -34.76 -7.42
CA PHE A 291 8.72 -35.65 -6.35
C PHE A 291 9.75 -36.70 -6.80
N LEU A 292 9.48 -37.39 -7.90
CA LEU A 292 10.39 -38.42 -8.41
C LEU A 292 11.71 -37.83 -8.91
N ASP A 293 11.68 -36.65 -9.54
CA ASP A 293 12.89 -35.94 -9.98
C ASP A 293 13.75 -35.52 -8.78
N GLU A 294 13.14 -35.05 -7.70
CA GLU A 294 13.88 -34.72 -6.47
C GLU A 294 14.52 -35.97 -5.85
N VAL A 295 13.78 -37.08 -5.76
CA VAL A 295 14.34 -38.36 -5.29
C VAL A 295 15.49 -38.83 -6.17
N LYS A 296 15.39 -38.68 -7.50
CA LYS A 296 16.43 -39.02 -8.47
C LYS A 296 17.67 -38.14 -8.29
N SER A 297 17.49 -36.85 -8.05
CA SER A 297 18.56 -35.90 -7.71
C SER A 297 19.30 -36.31 -6.44
N LEU A 298 18.55 -36.60 -5.36
CA LEU A 298 19.11 -37.06 -4.09
C LEU A 298 19.85 -38.41 -4.22
N ALA A 299 19.29 -39.36 -4.95
CA ALA A 299 19.91 -40.66 -5.18
C ALA A 299 21.24 -40.53 -5.93
N ARG A 300 21.34 -39.64 -6.92
CA ARG A 300 22.60 -39.36 -7.63
C ARG A 300 23.66 -38.77 -6.71
N LYS A 301 23.29 -37.85 -5.81
CA LYS A 301 24.20 -37.26 -4.83
C LYS A 301 24.74 -38.29 -3.84
N LEU A 302 23.92 -39.26 -3.42
CA LEU A 302 24.33 -40.33 -2.51
C LEU A 302 25.26 -41.36 -3.16
N VAL A 303 25.16 -41.59 -4.47
CA VAL A 303 26.03 -42.52 -5.22
C VAL A 303 27.44 -41.96 -5.44
N TRP A 304 27.64 -40.64 -5.38
CA TRP A 304 28.94 -39.98 -5.55
C TRP A 304 29.79 -39.93 -4.26
N HIS A 305 29.24 -40.36 -3.11
CA HIS A 305 29.93 -40.36 -1.82
C HIS A 305 30.30 -41.79 -1.32
N HIS A 306 30.20 -42.79 -2.19
CA HIS A 306 30.70 -44.15 -2.00
C HIS A 306 31.65 -44.52 -3.13
#